data_AF-A0AAE4V0A4-F1
#
_entry.id   AF-A0AAE4V0A4-F1
#
_cell.length_a   1.000
_cell.length_b   1.000
_cell.length_c   1.000
_cell.angle_alpha   90.00
_cell.angle_beta   90.00
_cell.angle_gamma   90.00
#
_symmetry.space_group_name_H-M   'P 1'
#
loop_
_entity.id
_entity.type
_entity.pdbx_description
1 polymer ?
#
loop_
_entity_poly.entity_id
_entity_poly.type
_entity_poly.pdbx_seq_one_letter_code
_entity_poly.pdbx_strand_id
1 'polypeptide(L)' 'MSIVSEPTTPQKVELTDEEIFAGHIGGKLSVETTTALDTQRALSIAYTPGVAQVSRAIHADETLADR' A
#
# COMPACT_ATOMS: atom_id res chain seq x y z
N MET A 1 -11.14 -35.30 30.25
CA MET A 1 -10.24 -34.36 30.96
C MET A 1 -9.92 -33.26 29.97
N SER A 2 -10.59 -32.11 30.05
CA SER A 2 -10.41 -31.00 29.10
C SER A 2 -9.42 -30.02 29.70
N ILE A 3 -8.25 -29.84 29.06
CA ILE A 3 -7.31 -28.79 29.44
C ILE A 3 -7.82 -27.48 28.83
N VAL A 4 -8.31 -26.59 29.69
CA VAL A 4 -8.59 -25.21 29.29
C VAL A 4 -7.26 -24.48 29.33
N SER A 5 -6.70 -24.13 28.18
CA SER A 5 -5.51 -23.28 28.12
C SER A 5 -5.86 -21.91 28.68
N GLU A 6 -5.13 -21.48 29.73
CA GLU A 6 -5.30 -20.16 30.32
C GLU A 6 -4.92 -19.05 29.33
N PRO A 7 -5.60 -17.89 29.38
CA PRO A 7 -5.27 -16.77 28.51
C PRO A 7 -3.89 -16.21 28.88
N THR A 8 -2.94 -16.23 27.93
CA THR A 8 -1.65 -15.58 28.09
C THR A 8 -1.84 -14.07 28.18
N THR A 9 -1.57 -13.49 29.36
CA THR A 9 -1.54 -12.03 29.55
C THR A 9 -0.51 -11.42 28.59
N PRO A 10 -0.87 -10.40 27.79
CA PRO A 10 0.09 -9.77 26.88
C PRO A 10 1.21 -9.15 27.70
N GLN A 11 2.43 -9.60 27.45
CA GLN A 11 3.61 -9.11 28.14
C GLN A 11 3.90 -7.67 27.66
N LYS A 12 4.07 -6.75 28.60
CA LYS A 12 4.36 -5.35 28.30
C LYS A 12 5.71 -5.27 27.58
N VAL A 13 5.71 -4.80 26.34
CA VAL A 13 6.92 -4.51 25.59
C VAL A 13 7.46 -3.18 26.10
N GLU A 14 8.68 -3.19 26.66
CA GLU A 14 9.39 -1.95 26.99
C GLU A 14 10.03 -1.42 25.71
N LEU A 15 9.70 -0.18 25.35
CA LEU A 15 10.24 0.53 24.19
C LEU A 15 11.05 1.72 24.68
N THR A 16 12.24 1.92 24.13
CA THR A 16 13.05 3.09 24.43
C THR A 16 12.69 4.27 23.54
N ASP A 17 12.91 5.49 24.03
CA ASP A 17 12.72 6.70 23.24
C ASP A 17 13.59 6.67 21.97
N GLU A 18 14.82 6.17 22.06
CA GLU A 18 15.73 6.06 20.92
C GLU A 18 15.15 5.17 19.82
N GLU A 19 14.63 3.98 20.16
CA GLU A 19 13.95 3.09 19.21
C GLU A 19 12.73 3.76 18.58
N ILE A 20 11.93 4.47 19.40
CA ILE A 20 10.74 5.17 18.94
C ILE A 20 11.14 6.27 17.95
N PHE A 21 12.06 7.16 18.30
CA PHE A 21 12.46 8.27 17.44
C PHE A 21 13.17 7.79 16.17
N ALA A 22 14.04 6.78 16.27
CA ALA A 22 14.68 6.18 15.11
C ALA A 22 13.65 5.60 14.13
N GLY A 23 12.62 4.90 14.62
CA GLY A 23 11.54 4.37 13.79
C GLY A 23 10.64 5.43 13.14
N HIS A 24 10.78 6.71 13.51
CA HIS A 24 10.04 7.81 12.89
C HIS A 24 10.84 8.57 11.83
N ILE A 25 12.15 8.36 11.76
CA ILE A 25 12.98 8.96 10.71
C ILE A 25 12.58 8.40 9.36
N GLY A 26 12.33 9.28 8.38
CA GLY A 26 11.91 8.88 7.03
C GLY A 26 10.40 8.64 6.87
N GLY A 27 9.61 8.72 7.95
CA GLY A 27 8.17 8.50 7.90
C GLY A 27 7.78 7.02 8.00
N LYS A 28 6.47 6.75 8.02
CA LYS A 28 5.91 5.41 8.29
C LYS A 28 5.26 4.76 7.07
N LEU A 29 4.85 5.58 6.09
CA LEU A 29 4.12 5.15 4.92
C LEU A 29 4.75 5.81 3.69
N SER A 30 4.88 5.03 2.61
CA SER A 30 5.27 5.49 1.29
C SER A 30 4.30 4.94 0.24
N VAL A 31 4.29 5.57 -0.93
CA VAL A 31 3.65 5.06 -2.14
C VAL A 31 4.70 5.06 -3.23
N GLU A 32 4.83 3.95 -3.93
CA GLU A 32 5.81 3.77 -5.00
C GLU A 32 5.13 3.29 -6.27
N THR A 33 5.76 3.54 -7.40
CA THR A 33 5.27 3.10 -8.70
C THR A 33 5.43 1.60 -8.86
N THR A 34 4.40 0.91 -9.33
CA THR A 34 4.44 -0.54 -9.59
C THR A 34 5.10 -0.88 -10.93
N THR A 35 5.43 0.12 -11.75
CA THR A 35 6.12 -0.01 -13.05
C THR A 35 7.03 1.19 -13.31
N ALA A 36 8.00 1.06 -14.21
CA ALA A 36 8.89 2.15 -14.58
C ALA A 36 8.15 3.27 -15.33
N LEU A 37 8.38 4.52 -14.93
CA LEU A 37 7.79 5.74 -15.53
C LEU A 37 8.89 6.72 -16.01
N ASP A 38 9.99 6.19 -16.51
CA ASP A 38 11.23 6.92 -16.85
C ASP A 38 11.33 7.34 -18.33
N THR A 39 10.34 7.00 -19.15
CA THR A 39 10.28 7.40 -20.56
C THR A 39 9.00 8.14 -20.89
N GLN A 40 9.05 9.00 -21.91
CA GLN A 40 7.84 9.65 -22.45
C GLN A 40 6.77 8.62 -22.82
N ARG A 41 7.18 7.50 -23.43
CA ARG A 41 6.25 6.43 -23.79
C ARG A 41 5.58 5.83 -22.56
N ALA A 42 6.33 5.54 -21.50
CA ALA A 42 5.77 5.01 -20.25
C ALA A 42 4.78 6.00 -19.62
N LEU A 43 5.13 7.28 -19.57
CA LEU A 43 4.25 8.35 -19.06
C LEU A 43 2.99 8.50 -19.90
N SER A 44 3.09 8.41 -21.23
CA SER A 44 1.94 8.49 -22.14
C SER A 44 0.97 7.31 -21.99
N ILE A 45 1.45 6.15 -21.54
CA ILE A 45 0.60 4.98 -21.23
C ILE A 45 -0.06 5.16 -19.87
N ALA A 46 0.71 5.54 -18.84
CA ALA A 46 0.22 5.69 -17.47
C ALA A 46 -0.71 6.90 -17.27
N TYR A 47 -0.53 7.95 -18.07
CA TYR A 47 -1.31 9.18 -18.01
C TYR A 47 -1.80 9.57 -19.40
N THR A 48 -1.86 10.85 -19.73
CA THR A 48 -2.33 11.32 -21.03
C THR A 48 -1.35 10.93 -22.16
N PRO A 49 -1.85 10.40 -23.30
CA PRO A 49 -3.25 10.17 -23.65
C PRO A 49 -3.81 8.78 -23.26
N GLY A 50 -2.98 7.84 -22.80
CA GLY A 50 -3.35 6.44 -22.53
C GLY A 50 -4.45 6.25 -21.50
N VAL A 51 -4.41 6.99 -20.37
CA VAL A 51 -5.39 6.89 -19.28
C VAL A 51 -6.83 7.11 -19.75
N ALA A 52 -7.03 7.90 -20.81
CA ALA A 52 -8.35 8.13 -21.37
C ALA A 52 -8.99 6.84 -21.93
N GLN A 53 -8.19 5.86 -22.36
CA GLN A 53 -8.71 4.56 -22.78
C GLN A 53 -9.28 3.78 -21.59
N VAL A 54 -8.58 3.77 -20.45
CA VAL A 54 -9.06 3.15 -19.20
C VAL A 54 -10.32 3.83 -18.71
N SER A 55 -10.36 5.18 -18.68
CA SER A 55 -11.55 5.92 -18.25
C SER A 55 -12.78 5.61 -19.12
N ARG A 56 -12.61 5.51 -20.45
CA ARG A 56 -13.72 5.13 -21.34
C ARG A 56 -14.16 3.68 -21.16
N ALA A 57 -13.22 2.76 -20.88
CA ALA A 57 -13.56 1.36 -20.62
C ALA A 57 -14.40 1.23 -19.34
N ILE A 58 -13.98 1.87 -18.25
CA ILE A 58 -14.73 1.87 -16.98
C ILE A 58 -16.09 2.56 -17.13
N HIS A 59 -16.18 3.64 -17.92
CA HIS A 59 -17.46 4.27 -18.22
C HIS A 59 -18.44 3.33 -18.96
N ALA A 60 -17.92 2.48 -19.86
CA ALA A 60 -18.72 1.51 -20.58
C ALA A 60 -19.08 0.27 -19.74
N ASP A 61 -18.21 -0.11 -18.80
CA ASP A 61 -18.36 -1.24 -17.89
C ASP A 61 -17.68 -0.94 -16.54
N GLU A 62 -18.49 -0.58 -15.55
CA GLU A 62 -18.00 -0.19 -14.21
C GLU A 62 -17.27 -1.33 -13.50
N THR A 63 -17.53 -2.59 -13.85
CA THR A 63 -16.88 -3.76 -13.22
C THR A 63 -15.37 -3.82 -13.51
N LEU A 64 -14.89 -3.04 -14.48
CA LEU A 64 -13.46 -2.93 -14.81
C LEU A 64 -12.65 -2.13 -13.78
N ALA A 65 -13.30 -1.37 -12.88
CA ALA A 65 -12.60 -0.60 -11.85
C ALA A 65 -11.94 -1.48 -10.77
N ASP A 66 -12.47 -2.67 -10.53
CA ASP A 66 -12.02 -3.59 -9.48
C ASP A 66 -11.01 -4.65 -9.96
N ARG A 67 -10.50 -4.53 -11.20
CA ARG A 67 -9.63 -5.55 -11.84
C ARG A 67 -8.14 -5.26 -11.75
#